data_AF-A0A7X7NYZ4-F1
#
_entry.id   AF-A0A7X7NYZ4-F1
#
_cell.length_a   1.000
_cell.length_b   1.000
_cell.length_c   1.000
_cell.angle_alpha   90.00
_cell.angle_beta   90.00
_cell.angle_gamma   90.00
#
_symmetry.space_group_name_H-M   'P 1'
#
loop_
_entity.id
_entity.type
_entity.pdbx_description
1 polymer ?
#
loop_
_entity_poly.entity_id
_entity_poly.type
_entity_poly.pdbx_seq_one_letter_code
_entity_poly.pdbx_strand_id
1 'polypeptide(L)' 'MSFVIRVSLIALLIIMVITGLNISNQALNQLTLSDKGPVIGVGWDDNRPVLYLLGDKYRLSLDRIK' A
#
# COMPACT_ATOMS: atom_id res chain seq x y z
N MET A 1 5.96 16.39 40.33
CA MET A 1 5.71 16.26 38.88
C MET A 1 4.20 16.12 38.68
N SER A 2 3.54 17.12 38.09
CA SER A 2 2.07 17.22 38.06
C SER A 2 1.44 16.04 37.31
N PHE A 3 0.30 15.52 37.81
CA PHE A 3 -0.49 14.44 37.19
C PHE A 3 -0.79 14.72 35.71
N VAL A 4 -1.05 16.00 35.38
CA VAL A 4 -1.29 16.48 34.02
C VAL A 4 -0.10 16.22 33.09
N ILE A 5 1.13 16.42 33.58
CA ILE A 5 2.36 16.20 32.80
C ILE A 5 2.53 14.71 32.48
N ARG A 6 2.21 13.83 33.44
CA ARG A 6 2.30 12.37 33.24
C ARG A 6 1.32 11.91 32.16
N VAL A 7 0.06 12.35 32.24
CA VAL A 7 -0.97 12.00 31.26
C VAL A 7 -0.63 12.54 29.87
N SER A 8 -0.14 13.79 29.79
CA SER A 8 0.28 14.39 28.51
C SER A 8 1.44 13.64 27.86
N LEU A 9 2.43 13.19 28.63
CA LEU A 9 3.55 12.41 28.10
C LEU A 9 3.12 11.04 27.59
N ILE A 10 2.21 10.38 28.31
CA ILE A 10 1.66 9.08 27.88
C ILE A 10 0.86 9.25 26.58
N ALA A 11 0.01 10.27 26.50
CA ALA A 11 -0.76 10.56 25.30
C ALA A 11 0.14 10.86 24.09
N LEU A 12 1.18 11.67 24.29
CA LEU A 12 2.17 11.98 23.25
C LEU A 12 2.88 10.72 22.76
N LEU A 13 3.29 9.84 23.68
CA LEU A 13 3.94 8.58 23.34
C LEU A 13 3.01 7.67 22.52
N ILE A 14 1.74 7.56 22.90
CA ILE A 14 0.74 6.77 22.15
C ILE A 14 0.56 7.33 20.73
N ILE A 15 0.39 8.65 20.59
CA ILE A 15 0.22 9.30 19.28
C ILE A 15 1.45 9.05 18.41
N MET A 16 2.65 9.20 18.97
CA MET A 16 3.90 8.99 18.26
C MET A 16 4.03 7.54 17.76
N VAL A 17 3.67 6.56 18.60
CA VAL A 17 3.69 5.13 18.24
C VAL A 17 2.68 4.82 17.14
N ILE A 18 1.44 5.29 17.25
CA ILE A 18 0.39 5.05 16.23
C ILE A 18 0.81 5.68 14.89
N THR A 19 1.33 6.90 14.92
CA THR A 19 1.76 7.61 13.71
C THR A 19 2.97 6.92 13.08
N GLY A 20 3.96 6.51 13.89
CA GLY A 20 5.12 5.77 13.44
C GLY A 20 4.77 4.40 12.82
N LEU A 21 3.83 3.68 13.43
CA LEU A 21 3.30 2.42 12.87
C LEU A 21 2.61 2.63 11.53
N ASN A 22 1.80 3.68 11.41
CA ASN A 22 1.08 3.98 10.17
C ASN A 22 2.04 4.37 9.04
N ILE A 23 3.00 5.26 9.32
CA ILE A 23 4.04 5.65 8.36
C ILE A 23 4.89 4.44 7.96
N SER A 24 5.28 3.59 8.91
CA SER A 24 6.06 2.38 8.63
C SER A 24 5.29 1.40 7.73
N ASN A 25 4.00 1.19 8.02
CA ASN A 25 3.14 0.35 7.19
C ASN A 25 2.98 0.94 5.78
N GLN A 26 2.80 2.25 5.67
CA GLN A 26 2.69 2.91 4.36
C GLN A 26 4.00 2.80 3.58
N ALA A 27 5.15 3.00 4.21
CA ALA A 27 6.46 2.87 3.59
C ALA A 27 6.73 1.43 3.14
N LEU A 28 6.45 0.43 3.99
CA LEU A 28 6.54 -0.99 3.61
C LEU A 28 5.63 -1.33 2.45
N ASN A 29 4.39 -0.83 2.48
CA ASN A 29 3.44 -1.06 1.41
C ASN A 29 3.91 -0.39 0.11
N GLN A 30 4.48 0.81 0.16
CA GLN A 30 5.07 1.47 -1.02
C GLN A 30 6.29 0.72 -1.57
N LEU A 31 7.17 0.23 -0.70
CA LEU A 31 8.35 -0.53 -1.09
C LEU A 31 7.98 -1.91 -1.66
N THR A 32 6.93 -2.54 -1.15
CA THR A 32 6.49 -3.87 -1.61
C THR A 32 5.52 -3.81 -2.79
N LEU A 33 4.67 -2.78 -2.91
CA LEU A 33 3.78 -2.57 -4.06
C LEU A 33 4.50 -1.99 -5.27
N SER A 34 5.57 -1.21 -5.08
CA SER A 34 6.36 -0.71 -6.22
C SER A 34 7.02 -1.83 -7.00
N ASP A 35 7.27 -2.97 -6.35
CA ASP A 35 7.96 -4.11 -6.94
C ASP A 35 7.03 -5.30 -7.26
N LYS A 36 5.80 -5.30 -6.74
CA LYS A 36 4.80 -6.32 -7.03
C LYS A 36 3.50 -5.67 -7.48
N GLY A 37 3.25 -5.71 -8.79
CA GLY A 37 1.89 -5.60 -9.30
C GLY A 37 0.98 -6.62 -8.60
N PRO A 38 -0.35 -6.42 -8.58
CA PRO A 38 -1.28 -7.34 -7.92
C PRO A 38 -1.01 -8.79 -8.35
N VAL A 39 -0.93 -9.72 -7.40
CA VAL A 39 -0.58 -11.13 -7.69
C VAL A 39 -1.65 -11.80 -8.56
N ILE A 40 -2.92 -11.44 -8.37
CA ILE A 40 -4.02 -11.83 -9.25
C ILE A 40 -4.96 -10.63 -9.33
N GLY A 41 -5.30 -10.19 -10.54
CA GLY A 41 -6.26 -9.11 -10.72
C GLY A 41 -6.54 -8.81 -12.18
N VAL A 42 -7.71 -8.25 -12.44
CA VAL A 42 -8.06 -7.66 -13.74
C VAL A 42 -8.15 -6.15 -13.55
N GLY A 43 -7.44 -5.40 -14.39
CA GLY A 43 -7.43 -3.95 -14.37
C GLY A 43 -7.57 -3.37 -15.77
N TRP A 44 -7.63 -2.04 -15.83
CA TRP A 44 -7.70 -1.28 -17.06
C TRP A 44 -6.54 -0.28 -17.07
N ASP A 45 -5.67 -0.36 -18.08
CA ASP A 45 -4.52 0.54 -18.28
C ASP A 45 -4.52 1.01 -19.74
N ASP A 46 -4.46 2.31 -19.97
CA ASP A 46 -4.49 2.94 -21.31
C ASP A 46 -5.55 2.35 -22.27
N ASN A 47 -6.80 2.19 -21.79
CA ASN A 47 -7.92 1.65 -22.56
C ASN A 47 -7.71 0.20 -23.05
N ARG A 48 -6.84 -0.56 -22.41
CA ARG A 48 -6.65 -2.00 -22.64
C ARG A 48 -6.89 -2.77 -21.33
N PRO A 49 -7.60 -3.91 -21.39
CA PRO A 49 -7.67 -4.81 -20.24
C PRO A 49 -6.27 -5.37 -19.94
N VAL A 50 -5.86 -5.25 -18.68
CA VAL A 50 -4.60 -5.81 -18.19
C VAL A 50 -4.91 -6.88 -17.17
N LEU A 51 -4.33 -8.05 -17.39
CA LEU A 51 -4.38 -9.15 -16.44
C LEU A 51 -3.08 -9.14 -15.64
N TYR A 52 -3.19 -9.17 -14.32
CA TYR A 52 -2.07 -9.31 -13.42
C TYR A 52 -2.04 -10.75 -12.91
N LEU A 53 -0.94 -11.46 -13.16
CA LEU A 53 -0.71 -12.83 -12.73
C LEU A 53 0.69 -12.95 -12.14
N LEU A 54 0.78 -13.42 -10.89
CA LEU A 54 2.02 -13.65 -10.16
C LEU A 54 2.97 -12.43 -10.11
N GLY A 55 2.42 -11.21 -10.21
CA GLY A 55 3.18 -9.97 -10.25
C GLY A 55 3.53 -9.46 -11.66
N ASP A 56 3.33 -10.30 -12.69
CA ASP A 56 3.53 -9.91 -14.09
C ASP A 56 2.27 -9.27 -14.69
N LYS A 57 2.49 -8.24 -15.52
CA LYS A 57 1.43 -7.52 -16.24
C LYS A 57 1.29 -8.04 -17.67
N TYR A 58 0.18 -8.70 -17.96
CA TYR A 58 -0.15 -9.15 -19.32
C TYR A 58 -1.17 -8.19 -19.95
N ARG A 59 -0.72 -7.41 -20.94
CA ARG A 59 -1.62 -6.57 -21.75
C ARG A 59 -2.42 -7.48 -22.68
N LEU A 60 -3.71 -7.64 -22.41
CA LEU A 60 -4.60 -8.40 -23.28
C LEU A 60 -4.86 -7.57 -24.54
N SER A 61 -4.15 -7.88 -25.62
CA SER A 61 -4.42 -7.29 -26.92
C SER A 61 -5.63 -7.98 -27.53
N LEU A 62 -6.75 -7.27 -27.63
CA LEU A 62 -7.98 -7.74 -28.29
C LEU A 62 -7.77 -8.12 -29.78
N ASP A 63 -6.62 -7.76 -30.35
CA ASP A 63 -6.29 -8.00 -31.76
C ASP A 63 -5.91 -9.46 -32.08
N ARG A 64 -5.76 -10.32 -31.06
CA ARG A 64 -5.48 -11.77 -31.24
C ARG A 64 -6.73 -12.66 -31.13
N ILE A 65 -7.93 -12.07 -31.16
CA ILE A 65 -9.20 -12.79 -31.23
C ILE A 65 -9.85 -12.47 -32.58
N LYS A 66 -9.23 -12.93 -33.67
CA LYS A 66 -9.85 -13.02 -34.98
C LYS A 66 -9.37 -14.28 -35.68
#